data_AF-E6QDF5-F1
#
_entry.id   AF-E6QDF5-F1
#
_cell.length_a   1.000
_cell.length_b   1.000
_cell.length_c   1.000
_cell.angle_alpha   90.00
_cell.angle_beta   90.00
_cell.angle_gamma   90.00
#
_symmetry.space_group_name_H-M   'P 1'
#
loop_
_entity.id
_entity.type
_entity.pdbx_description
1 polymer ?
#
loop_
_entity_poly.entity_id
_entity_poly.type
_entity_poly.pdbx_seq_one_letter_code
_entity_poly.pdbx_strand_id
1 'polypeptide(L)'
;MIDGMVTSVLITFGLLLKYWHQVKDQRIILGFLLFAVTMGLFTQYWGITGLHLLTGGFVIWPLLVLLLGDRLPWPLAYPLTFIGILIPDLYGAGMAADWSGGWFVGVGDAGFQDALFLMPLETLVAAVILNQFGNVMRKRGYFSRRVRVDAGVYPEDRDRRARAGRKPARKETE
;
A
#
# COMPACT_ATOMS: atom_id res chain seq x y z
N MET A 1 -27.65 6.17 -0.63
CA MET A 1 -26.49 6.92 -0.06
C MET A 1 -25.82 6.20 1.10
N ILE A 2 -26.55 5.71 2.12
CA ILE A 2 -25.96 4.96 3.25
C ILE A 2 -25.26 3.65 2.78
N ASP A 3 -25.81 2.99 1.76
CA ASP A 3 -25.35 1.68 1.31
C ASP A 3 -23.90 1.68 0.78
N GLY A 4 -23.47 2.71 0.06
CA GLY A 4 -22.13 2.80 -0.53
C GLY A 4 -21.02 2.93 0.52
N MET A 5 -21.25 3.78 1.53
CA MET A 5 -20.34 3.97 2.66
C MET A 5 -20.23 2.71 3.52
N VAL A 6 -21.38 2.16 3.91
CA VAL A 6 -21.40 0.94 4.73
C VAL A 6 -20.69 -0.19 3.99
N THR A 7 -20.95 -0.35 2.69
CA THR A 7 -20.26 -1.34 1.86
C THR A 7 -18.74 -1.12 1.84
N SER A 8 -18.27 0.11 1.67
CA SER A 8 -16.85 0.43 1.61
C SER A 8 -16.13 0.26 2.94
N VAL A 9 -16.79 0.57 4.06
CA VAL A 9 -16.27 0.31 5.41
C VAL A 9 -16.17 -1.20 5.65
N LEU A 10 -17.19 -1.97 5.27
CA LEU A 10 -17.18 -3.42 5.39
C LEU A 10 -16.11 -4.06 4.51
N ILE A 11 -15.95 -3.60 3.27
CA ILE A 11 -14.87 -4.04 2.36
C ILE A 11 -13.50 -3.72 2.98
N THR A 12 -13.31 -2.48 3.44
CA THR A 12 -12.07 -2.03 4.09
C THR A 12 -11.74 -2.93 5.27
N PHE A 13 -12.71 -3.16 6.17
CA PHE A 13 -12.52 -3.98 7.36
C PHE A 13 -12.24 -5.44 7.00
N GLY A 14 -12.98 -6.02 6.06
CA GLY A 14 -12.77 -7.38 5.59
C GLY A 14 -11.40 -7.59 4.93
N LEU A 15 -10.96 -6.64 4.10
CA LEU A 15 -9.65 -6.68 3.47
C LEU A 15 -8.52 -6.52 4.48
N LEU A 16 -8.65 -5.59 5.43
CA LEU A 16 -7.69 -5.45 6.52
C LEU A 16 -7.60 -6.74 7.32
N LEU A 17 -8.69 -7.27 7.84
CA LEU A 17 -8.67 -8.52 8.62
C LEU A 17 -8.01 -9.68 7.85
N LYS A 18 -8.33 -9.82 6.57
CA LYS A 18 -7.83 -10.91 5.73
C LYS A 18 -6.34 -10.78 5.41
N TYR A 19 -5.86 -9.56 5.12
CA TYR A 19 -4.53 -9.35 4.56
C TYR A 19 -3.53 -8.69 5.52
N TRP A 20 -3.97 -8.17 6.68
CA TRP A 20 -3.11 -7.47 7.64
C TRP A 20 -1.92 -8.31 8.10
N HIS A 21 -2.14 -9.59 8.38
CA HIS A 21 -1.10 -10.53 8.80
C HIS A 21 -0.03 -10.79 7.73
N GLN A 22 -0.30 -10.48 6.46
CA GLN A 22 0.64 -10.67 5.35
C GLN A 22 1.54 -9.44 5.15
N VAL A 23 1.19 -8.30 5.76
CA VAL A 23 1.94 -7.07 5.65
C VAL A 23 3.30 -7.20 6.31
N LYS A 24 4.35 -6.94 5.54
CA LYS A 24 5.70 -6.71 6.04
C LYS A 24 6.04 -5.23 5.85
N ASP A 25 6.98 -4.73 6.63
CA ASP A 25 7.39 -3.31 6.59
C ASP A 25 6.29 -2.32 7.03
N GLN A 26 5.54 -2.66 8.08
CA GLN A 26 4.46 -1.83 8.64
C GLN A 26 4.87 -0.37 8.91
N ARG A 27 6.13 -0.13 9.32
CA ARG A 27 6.65 1.22 9.55
C ARG A 27 6.66 2.08 8.27
N ILE A 28 7.00 1.48 7.13
CA ILE A 28 7.01 2.18 5.84
C ILE A 28 5.57 2.53 5.46
N ILE A 29 4.67 1.55 5.56
CA ILE A 29 3.25 1.72 5.23
C ILE A 29 2.61 2.78 6.13
N LEU A 30 2.86 2.73 7.44
CA LEU A 30 2.36 3.72 8.39
C LEU A 30 2.95 5.11 8.12
N GLY A 31 4.23 5.20 7.76
CA GLY A 31 4.87 6.46 7.39
C GLY A 31 4.22 7.10 6.15
N PHE A 32 3.95 6.32 5.11
CA PHE A 32 3.25 6.80 3.92
C PHE A 32 1.78 7.14 4.19
N LEU A 33 1.10 6.37 5.05
CA LEU A 33 -0.26 6.69 5.47
C LEU A 33 -0.31 8.02 6.23
N LEU A 34 0.59 8.21 7.18
CA LEU A 34 0.71 9.46 7.94
C LEU A 34 1.05 10.63 7.02
N PHE A 35 1.94 10.43 6.05
CA PHE A 35 2.26 11.43 5.05
C PHE A 35 1.03 11.81 4.23
N ALA A 36 0.26 10.84 3.72
CA ALA A 36 -0.96 11.10 2.95
C ALA A 36 -2.01 11.86 3.76
N VAL A 37 -2.25 11.44 5.02
CA VAL A 37 -3.18 12.12 5.93
C VAL A 37 -2.71 13.55 6.22
N THR A 38 -1.46 13.72 6.61
CA THR A 38 -0.87 15.04 6.93
C THR A 38 -0.99 15.96 5.72
N MET A 39 -0.62 15.50 4.53
CA MET A 39 -0.75 16.29 3.31
C MET A 39 -2.21 16.67 3.04
N GLY A 40 -3.15 15.74 3.18
CA GLY A 40 -4.58 16.03 3.03
C GLY A 40 -5.10 17.10 3.99
N LEU A 41 -4.61 17.09 5.24
CA LEU A 41 -4.95 18.12 6.24
C LEU A 41 -4.36 19.49 5.89
N PHE A 42 -3.07 19.56 5.54
CA PHE A 42 -2.36 20.81 5.28
C PHE A 42 -2.76 21.49 3.96
N THR A 43 -3.24 20.72 2.99
CA THR A 43 -3.54 21.24 1.64
C THR A 43 -4.98 21.62 1.43
N GLN A 44 -5.75 21.66 2.54
CA GLN A 44 -7.17 21.90 2.59
C GLN A 44 -7.89 20.90 1.70
N TYR A 45 -8.21 19.72 2.23
CA TYR A 45 -8.91 18.63 1.54
C TYR A 45 -10.07 19.08 0.61
N TRP A 46 -10.83 20.11 1.02
CA TRP A 46 -11.93 20.70 0.25
C TRP A 46 -11.53 21.79 -0.76
N GLY A 47 -10.27 22.21 -0.76
CA GLY A 47 -9.69 23.18 -1.68
C GLY A 47 -9.17 22.53 -2.96
N ILE A 48 -8.90 23.37 -3.97
CA ILE A 48 -8.46 22.95 -5.32
C ILE A 48 -7.22 22.03 -5.26
N THR A 49 -6.31 22.26 -4.31
CA THR A 49 -5.08 21.48 -4.14
C THR A 49 -5.24 20.18 -3.33
N GLY A 50 -6.23 20.10 -2.43
CA GLY A 50 -6.42 18.96 -1.52
C GLY A 50 -6.78 17.67 -2.25
N LEU A 51 -7.69 17.75 -3.22
CA LEU A 51 -8.09 16.62 -4.08
C LEU A 51 -6.94 16.05 -4.92
N HIS A 52 -6.01 16.91 -5.37
CA HIS A 52 -4.86 16.54 -6.20
C HIS A 52 -3.67 15.93 -5.42
N LEU A 53 -3.56 16.21 -4.13
CA LEU A 53 -2.48 15.68 -3.28
C LEU A 53 -2.90 14.42 -2.52
N LEU A 54 -4.18 14.27 -2.24
CA LEU A 54 -4.78 13.04 -1.73
C LEU A 54 -4.87 11.94 -2.82
N THR A 55 -5.01 12.33 -4.09
CA THR A 55 -4.69 11.46 -5.25
C THR A 55 -3.22 11.04 -5.28
N GLY A 56 -2.35 11.62 -4.44
CA GLY A 56 -1.06 11.02 -4.11
C GLY A 56 -1.19 9.59 -3.57
N GLY A 57 -2.30 9.24 -2.89
CA GLY A 57 -2.63 7.87 -2.51
C GLY A 57 -2.81 6.94 -3.72
N PHE A 58 -3.42 7.43 -4.81
CA PHE A 58 -3.51 6.71 -6.08
C PHE A 58 -2.14 6.41 -6.69
N VAL A 59 -1.12 7.22 -6.41
CA VAL A 59 0.25 6.98 -6.89
C VAL A 59 1.05 6.14 -5.88
N ILE A 60 0.99 6.49 -4.60
CA ILE A 60 1.79 5.89 -3.53
C ILE A 60 1.45 4.42 -3.35
N TRP A 61 0.17 4.05 -3.21
CA TRP A 61 -0.17 2.66 -2.90
C TRP A 61 0.16 1.69 -4.03
N PRO A 62 -0.15 1.99 -5.31
CA PRO A 62 0.24 1.12 -6.42
C PRO A 62 1.75 1.03 -6.61
N LEU A 63 2.48 2.14 -6.41
CA LEU A 63 3.95 2.12 -6.43
C LEU A 63 4.53 1.30 -5.29
N LEU A 64 3.97 1.39 -4.08
CA LEU A 64 4.41 0.55 -2.96
C LEU A 64 4.10 -0.93 -3.24
N VAL A 65 2.97 -1.25 -3.85
CA VAL A 65 2.66 -2.62 -4.30
C VAL A 65 3.67 -3.11 -5.35
N LEU A 66 4.08 -2.25 -6.28
CA LEU A 66 5.14 -2.54 -7.24
C LEU A 66 6.50 -2.77 -6.58
N LEU A 67 6.88 -1.96 -5.60
CA LEU A 67 8.20 -1.98 -4.99
C LEU A 67 8.33 -3.06 -3.92
N LEU A 68 7.33 -3.17 -3.04
CA LEU A 68 7.31 -4.10 -1.92
C LEU A 68 6.86 -5.51 -2.33
N GLY A 69 6.10 -5.64 -3.43
CA GLY A 69 5.63 -6.94 -3.94
C GLY A 69 4.86 -7.72 -2.88
N ASP A 70 5.27 -8.96 -2.64
CA ASP A 70 4.60 -9.87 -1.70
C ASP A 70 4.56 -9.37 -0.24
N ARG A 71 5.29 -8.29 0.08
CA ARG A 71 5.28 -7.65 1.40
C ARG A 71 4.10 -6.71 1.62
N LEU A 72 3.53 -6.18 0.54
CA LEU A 72 2.31 -5.39 0.57
C LEU A 72 1.30 -6.04 -0.38
N PRO A 73 0.40 -6.89 0.15
CA PRO A 73 -0.69 -7.45 -0.65
C PRO A 73 -1.44 -6.34 -1.38
N TRP A 74 -1.51 -6.45 -2.72
CA TRP A 74 -2.22 -5.47 -3.55
C TRP A 74 -3.66 -5.19 -3.10
N PRO A 75 -4.44 -6.13 -2.51
CA PRO A 75 -5.78 -5.81 -2.03
C PRO A 75 -5.81 -4.75 -0.93
N LEU A 76 -4.70 -4.57 -0.20
CA LEU A 76 -4.60 -3.55 0.84
C LEU A 76 -4.47 -2.13 0.28
N ALA A 77 -4.22 -1.96 -1.01
CA ALA A 77 -4.24 -0.63 -1.63
C ALA A 77 -5.61 0.05 -1.45
N TYR A 78 -6.72 -0.72 -1.50
CA TYR A 78 -8.06 -0.19 -1.26
C TYR A 78 -8.22 0.40 0.16
N PRO A 79 -8.09 -0.39 1.26
CA PRO A 79 -8.29 0.12 2.61
C PRO A 79 -7.30 1.22 2.99
N LEU A 80 -6.06 1.14 2.51
CA LEU A 80 -5.03 2.17 2.79
C LEU A 80 -5.37 3.50 2.11
N THR A 81 -5.89 3.45 0.88
CA THR A 81 -6.43 4.64 0.21
C THR A 81 -7.63 5.16 0.97
N PHE A 82 -8.61 4.30 1.24
CA PHE A 82 -9.85 4.68 1.93
C PHE A 82 -9.59 5.37 3.27
N ILE A 83 -8.72 4.83 4.12
CA ILE A 83 -8.35 5.44 5.40
C ILE A 83 -7.64 6.78 5.21
N GLY A 84 -6.72 6.85 4.23
CA GLY A 84 -6.00 8.07 3.91
C GLY A 84 -6.90 9.23 3.47
N ILE A 85 -8.06 8.91 2.86
CA ILE A 85 -9.10 9.88 2.48
C ILE A 85 -10.00 10.20 3.67
N LEU A 86 -10.46 9.18 4.39
CA LEU A 86 -11.45 9.29 5.46
C LEU A 86 -10.98 10.20 6.62
N ILE A 87 -9.71 10.15 7.01
CA ILE A 87 -9.23 10.92 8.17
C ILE A 87 -9.26 12.44 7.89
N PRO A 88 -8.65 12.96 6.80
CA PRO A 88 -8.76 14.38 6.45
C PRO A 88 -10.20 14.85 6.24
N ASP A 89 -11.05 13.98 5.68
CA ASP A 89 -12.47 14.24 5.45
C ASP A 89 -13.23 14.50 6.76
N LEU A 90 -13.11 13.57 7.73
CA LEU A 90 -13.69 13.72 9.08
C LEU A 90 -13.17 14.97 9.78
N TYR A 91 -11.88 15.28 9.63
CA TYR A 91 -11.29 16.48 10.24
C TYR A 91 -11.87 17.76 9.63
N GLY A 92 -11.91 17.87 8.31
CA GLY A 92 -12.44 19.06 7.61
C GLY A 92 -13.90 19.33 7.97
N ALA A 93 -14.70 18.27 8.07
CA ALA A 93 -16.08 18.37 8.50
C ALA A 93 -16.27 18.81 9.96
N GLY A 94 -15.44 18.30 10.87
CA GLY A 94 -15.44 18.74 12.26
C GLY A 94 -15.11 20.24 12.37
N MET A 95 -14.14 20.72 11.57
CA MET A 95 -13.77 22.13 11.49
C MET A 95 -14.89 23.02 10.93
N ALA A 96 -15.71 22.51 10.01
CA ALA A 96 -16.86 23.21 9.43
C ALA A 96 -18.12 23.19 10.33
N ALA A 97 -18.08 22.47 11.46
CA ALA A 97 -19.21 22.23 12.35
C ALA A 97 -20.41 21.55 11.66
N ASP A 98 -20.18 20.79 10.60
CA ASP A 98 -21.21 20.02 9.86
C ASP A 98 -21.92 18.97 10.74
N TRP A 99 -21.36 18.69 11.91
CA TRP A 99 -21.89 17.74 12.89
C TRP A 99 -23.00 18.35 13.76
N SER A 100 -23.22 19.66 13.68
CA SER A 100 -24.14 20.39 14.56
C SER A 100 -25.63 20.20 14.22
N GLY A 101 -25.96 19.68 13.03
CA GLY A 101 -27.33 19.51 12.55
C GLY A 101 -27.87 18.07 12.52
N GLY A 102 -27.07 17.05 12.85
CA GLY A 102 -27.47 15.64 12.77
C GLY A 102 -26.31 14.64 12.66
N TRP A 103 -26.61 13.39 12.27
CA TRP A 103 -25.59 12.39 11.98
C TRP A 103 -24.77 12.81 10.77
N PHE A 104 -23.48 13.04 10.97
CA PHE A 104 -22.54 13.35 9.90
C PHE A 104 -22.11 12.08 9.17
N VAL A 105 -22.12 12.11 7.83
CA VAL A 105 -21.81 10.96 6.97
C VAL A 105 -20.83 11.36 5.86
N GLY A 106 -19.90 12.31 6.06
CA GLY A 106 -19.04 13.07 5.09
C GLY A 106 -18.86 12.62 3.62
N VAL A 107 -18.83 13.44 2.54
CA VAL A 107 -18.71 14.90 2.36
C VAL A 107 -19.40 15.41 1.08
N GLY A 108 -20.03 16.59 1.22
CA GLY A 108 -20.63 17.43 0.17
C GLY A 108 -22.10 17.80 0.46
N ASP A 109 -22.39 18.29 1.67
CA ASP A 109 -23.71 18.49 2.35
C ASP A 109 -24.29 17.31 3.19
N ALA A 110 -23.58 16.43 3.89
CA ALA A 110 -22.21 16.32 4.35
C ALA A 110 -21.96 14.79 4.45
N GLY A 111 -21.99 14.14 3.28
CA GLY A 111 -22.37 12.74 3.02
C GLY A 111 -21.51 12.08 1.93
N PHE A 112 -21.02 10.83 2.07
CA PHE A 112 -20.07 10.17 1.16
C PHE A 112 -20.62 10.19 -0.27
N GLN A 113 -20.16 11.14 -1.09
CA GLN A 113 -20.54 11.14 -2.50
C GLN A 113 -19.88 9.96 -3.19
N ASP A 114 -20.66 9.30 -4.07
CA ASP A 114 -20.29 8.03 -4.71
C ASP A 114 -18.92 8.06 -5.43
N ALA A 115 -18.44 9.26 -5.81
CA ALA A 115 -17.14 9.45 -6.44
C ALA A 115 -15.93 9.21 -5.52
N LEU A 116 -16.06 9.37 -4.20
CA LEU A 116 -14.95 9.15 -3.26
C LEU A 116 -14.63 7.65 -3.05
N PHE A 117 -15.54 6.75 -3.42
CA PHE A 117 -15.27 5.30 -3.50
C PHE A 117 -14.59 4.89 -4.81
N LEU A 118 -14.69 5.72 -5.85
CA LEU A 118 -13.97 5.49 -7.10
C LEU A 118 -12.47 5.57 -6.86
N MET A 119 -11.98 6.48 -6.01
CA MET A 119 -10.54 6.63 -5.81
C MET A 119 -9.88 5.37 -5.18
N PRO A 120 -10.37 4.78 -4.08
CA PRO A 120 -9.88 3.48 -3.60
C PRO A 120 -9.99 2.36 -4.64
N LEU A 121 -11.04 2.36 -5.46
CA LEU A 121 -11.24 1.37 -6.52
C LEU A 121 -10.24 1.54 -7.68
N GLU A 122 -10.05 2.76 -8.17
CA GLU A 122 -9.06 3.13 -9.19
C GLU A 122 -7.65 2.79 -8.71
N THR A 123 -7.37 3.08 -7.43
CA THR A 123 -6.09 2.75 -6.80
C THR A 123 -5.90 1.25 -6.71
N LEU A 124 -6.95 0.50 -6.39
CA LEU A 124 -6.91 -0.96 -6.40
C LEU A 124 -6.64 -1.52 -7.80
N VAL A 125 -7.29 -0.98 -8.84
CA VAL A 125 -7.06 -1.37 -10.24
C VAL A 125 -5.61 -1.09 -10.65
N ALA A 126 -5.10 0.10 -10.34
CA ALA A 126 -3.70 0.46 -10.58
C ALA A 126 -2.74 -0.48 -9.84
N ALA A 127 -3.03 -0.81 -8.57
CA ALA A 127 -2.24 -1.74 -7.78
C ALA A 127 -2.24 -3.16 -8.36
N VAL A 128 -3.37 -3.64 -8.90
CA VAL A 128 -3.46 -4.92 -9.61
C VAL A 128 -2.55 -4.91 -10.82
N ILE A 129 -2.66 -3.88 -11.67
CA ILE A 129 -1.85 -3.74 -12.90
C ILE A 129 -0.37 -3.73 -12.55
N LEU A 130 0.03 -2.90 -11.58
CA LEU A 130 1.42 -2.80 -11.16
C LEU A 130 1.94 -4.04 -10.44
N ASN A 131 1.10 -4.76 -9.70
CA ASN A 131 1.49 -6.04 -9.11
C ASN A 131 1.81 -7.07 -10.21
N GLN A 132 0.97 -7.18 -11.24
CA GLN A 132 1.20 -8.08 -12.37
C GLN A 132 2.47 -7.69 -13.13
N PHE A 133 2.62 -6.40 -13.44
CA PHE A 133 3.82 -5.87 -14.07
C PHE A 133 5.08 -6.15 -13.23
N GLY A 134 5.04 -5.87 -11.93
CA GLY A 134 6.12 -6.15 -10.98
C GLY A 134 6.50 -7.63 -10.96
N ASN A 135 5.52 -8.53 -11.00
CA ASN A 135 5.76 -9.97 -11.06
C ASN A 135 6.47 -10.40 -12.35
N VAL A 136 6.09 -9.84 -13.50
CA VAL A 136 6.78 -10.09 -14.78
C VAL A 136 8.21 -9.58 -14.72
N MET A 137 8.41 -8.35 -14.23
CA MET A 137 9.74 -7.73 -14.16
C MET A 137 10.68 -8.43 -13.16
N ARG A 138 10.17 -8.91 -12.01
CA ARG A 138 10.93 -9.77 -11.07
C ARG A 138 11.31 -11.11 -11.68
N LYS A 139 10.45 -11.73 -12.50
CA LYS A 139 10.78 -12.97 -13.22
C LYS A 139 11.89 -12.78 -14.24
N ARG A 140 11.94 -11.60 -14.88
CA ARG A 140 12.98 -11.22 -15.85
C ARG A 140 14.26 -10.66 -15.21
N GLY A 141 14.30 -10.53 -13.88
CA GLY A 141 15.48 -10.06 -13.15
C GLY A 141 15.64 -8.53 -13.08
N TYR A 142 14.67 -7.75 -13.57
CA TYR A 142 14.70 -6.28 -13.52
C TYR A 142 14.44 -5.74 -12.11
N PHE A 143 13.64 -6.44 -11.31
CA PHE A 143 13.38 -6.09 -9.91
C PHE A 143 13.85 -7.20 -8.98
N SER A 144 14.31 -6.81 -7.80
CA SER A 144 14.73 -7.77 -6.78
C SER A 144 13.56 -8.67 -6.39
N ARG A 145 13.79 -9.99 -6.48
CA ARG A 145 12.81 -11.01 -6.10
C ARG A 145 12.67 -11.13 -4.58
N ARG A 146 13.69 -10.68 -3.83
CA ARG A 146 13.79 -10.69 -2.37
C ARG A 146 14.81 -9.63 -1.95
N VAL A 147 14.39 -8.50 -1.40
CA VAL A 147 15.28 -7.75 -0.50
C VAL A 147 15.32 -8.57 0.79
N ARG A 148 16.23 -9.53 0.98
CA ARG A 148 16.42 -10.10 2.33
C ARG A 148 16.88 -8.94 3.22
N VAL A 149 16.01 -8.43 4.09
CA VAL A 149 16.39 -7.50 5.18
C VAL A 149 16.97 -8.30 6.36
N ASP A 150 17.48 -9.52 6.10
CA ASP A 150 18.32 -10.28 7.02
C ASP A 150 19.79 -10.35 6.55
N ALA A 151 20.19 -9.50 5.59
CA ALA A 151 21.58 -9.40 5.16
C ALA A 151 22.46 -8.54 6.10
N GLY A 152 22.13 -8.53 7.40
CA GLY A 152 22.83 -7.75 8.43
C GLY A 152 23.28 -8.53 9.65
N VAL A 153 23.09 -9.86 9.72
CA VAL A 153 23.38 -10.63 10.97
C VAL A 153 24.49 -11.67 10.85
N TYR A 154 24.98 -12.01 9.65
CA TYR A 154 26.17 -12.89 9.54
C TYR A 154 27.07 -12.55 8.34
N PRO A 155 28.35 -12.21 8.55
CA PRO A 155 29.33 -12.10 7.48
C PRO A 155 30.09 -13.43 7.31
N GLU A 156 29.45 -14.51 6.88
CA GLU A 156 30.20 -15.70 6.45
C GLU A 156 29.53 -16.40 5.26
N ASP A 157 29.89 -15.97 4.07
CA ASP A 157 29.72 -16.79 2.86
C ASP A 157 30.95 -16.64 1.94
N ARG A 158 32.15 -16.52 2.55
CA ARG A 158 33.44 -16.53 1.82
C ARG A 158 33.99 -17.93 1.53
N ASP A 159 33.39 -19.00 2.04
CA ASP A 159 34.02 -20.34 1.97
C ASP A 159 33.38 -21.33 1.00
N ARG A 160 32.25 -20.99 0.36
CA ARG A 160 31.61 -21.92 -0.59
C ARG A 160 32.32 -22.05 -1.94
N ARG A 161 33.21 -21.12 -2.31
CA ARG A 161 34.01 -21.23 -3.54
C ARG A 161 35.31 -22.02 -3.37
N ALA A 162 35.76 -22.29 -2.14
CA ALA A 162 37.01 -23.03 -1.89
C ALA A 162 36.86 -24.56 -2.03
N ARG A 163 35.63 -25.11 -2.01
CA ARG A 163 35.39 -26.56 -2.06
C ARG A 163 35.05 -27.12 -3.44
N ALA A 164 34.87 -26.28 -4.46
CA ALA A 164 34.56 -26.71 -5.83
C ALA A 164 35.81 -27.08 -6.67
N GLY A 165 37.00 -27.08 -6.07
CA GLY A 165 38.29 -27.20 -6.78
C GLY A 165 39.07 -28.51 -6.61
N ARG A 166 38.58 -29.53 -5.89
CA ARG A 166 39.26 -30.83 -5.80
C ARG A 166 38.48 -31.92 -6.53
N LYS A 167 38.79 -32.10 -7.82
CA LYS A 167 38.54 -33.38 -8.50
C LYS A 167 39.43 -34.45 -7.85
N PRO A 168 38.91 -35.63 -7.48
CA PRO A 168 39.78 -36.75 -7.12
C PRO A 168 40.50 -37.24 -8.38
N ALA A 169 41.83 -37.38 -8.28
CA ALA A 169 42.64 -38.00 -9.31
C ALA A 169 42.27 -39.48 -9.40
N ARG A 170 41.63 -39.86 -10.51
CA ARG A 170 41.54 -41.24 -10.99
C ARG A 170 42.97 -41.69 -11.31
N LYS A 171 43.52 -42.64 -10.57
CA LYS A 171 44.65 -43.45 -11.05
C LYS A 171 44.09 -44.76 -11.59
N GLU A 172 44.31 -44.91 -12.88
CA GLU A 172 44.16 -46.15 -13.62
C GLU A 172 45.20 -47.18 -13.15
N THR A 173 44.79 -48.43 -13.32
CA THR A 173 45.49 -49.71 -13.23
C THR A 173 46.96 -49.69 -13.66
N GLU A 174 47.81 -50.37 -12.89
CA GLU A 174 48.50 -51.62 -13.28
C GLU A 174 48.81 -52.45 -12.03
#